data_AF-A0A847N2Y8-F1
#
_entry.id   AF-A0A847N2Y8-F1
#
_cell.length_a   1.000
_cell.length_b   1.000
_cell.length_c   1.000
_cell.angle_alpha   90.00
_cell.angle_beta   90.00
_cell.angle_gamma   90.00
#
_symmetry.space_group_name_H-M   'P 1'
#
loop_
_entity.id
_entity.type
_entity.pdbx_description
1 polymer ?
#
loop_
_entity_poly.entity_id
_entity_poly.type
_entity_poly.pdbx_seq_one_letter_code
_entity_poly.pdbx_strand_id
1 'polypeptide(L)'
;GDEQSIEAELSTFSGHMKQVGMILRSITTRSLVILDELGSGTDPVEGSAIARSTLEYCLTHAALTLVTSHHGVLKQFAYAKQEVINASMEFNEHSHLPTFRVIQGLPGESHALDTARLMLLPEEVLTKAEQYLGSEAVQIGSIIKDLEAKRRELEREETEMHQRFLSLQREVKELQLRELRVKQRETHLKMEQTTSLNRFLLEKRKELENLVSELKQGELTKTKTKSVKTFVQDIESKVKLSEQELEQAELELEEELSTEEVILSEGMDVLCGSAKREGKILKDLGKGRFLVALGSMRMTLKASQLSVPKRQETTVSVLFQSSAAEPKLTLDVRGMTLEQAISALEIQLESALVHGMSTFSIIHGYGDGILSKGIGEYLRSQRSVKDHRFALPEDGGMGKTYVML
;
A
#
# COMPACT_ATOMS: atom_id res chain seq x y z
N GLY A 1 -3.06 26.31 39.32
CA GLY A 1 -4.48 26.53 39.62
C GLY A 1 -4.60 27.73 40.52
N ASP A 2 -5.58 28.59 40.24
CA ASP A 2 -5.86 29.80 41.02
C ASP A 2 -6.34 29.43 42.42
N GLU A 3 -5.45 29.50 43.40
CA GLU A 3 -5.89 29.79 44.77
C GLU A 3 -6.11 31.30 44.85
N GLN A 4 -7.37 31.73 44.70
CA GLN A 4 -7.78 33.06 45.14
C GLN A 4 -7.64 33.11 46.67
N SER A 5 -6.42 33.40 47.16
CA SER A 5 -6.22 33.68 48.57
C SER A 5 -6.32 35.18 48.79
N ILE A 6 -7.44 35.59 49.38
CA ILE A 6 -7.68 36.95 49.89
C ILE A 6 -6.61 37.33 50.95
N GLU A 7 -5.91 36.34 51.54
CA GLU A 7 -4.92 36.54 52.61
C GLU A 7 -3.59 37.15 52.14
N ALA A 8 -3.31 37.19 50.83
CA ALA A 8 -2.00 37.60 50.32
C ALA A 8 -1.92 39.02 49.71
N GLU A 9 -3.04 39.76 49.60
CA GLU A 9 -3.14 41.10 48.95
C GLU A 9 -2.48 41.21 47.55
N LEU A 10 -2.13 40.09 46.92
CA LEU A 10 -1.49 40.05 45.61
C LEU A 10 -2.57 39.97 44.53
N SER A 11 -2.43 40.80 43.50
CA SER A 11 -3.14 40.60 42.24
C SER A 11 -2.91 39.18 41.73
N THR A 12 -3.94 38.54 41.16
CA THR A 12 -3.93 37.17 40.63
C THR A 12 -2.70 36.92 39.75
N PHE A 13 -2.33 37.91 38.95
CA PHE A 13 -1.12 37.89 38.11
C PHE A 13 0.19 37.85 38.92
N SER A 14 0.33 38.69 39.94
CA SER A 14 1.56 38.77 40.74
C SER A 14 1.81 37.49 41.54
N GLY A 15 0.75 36.86 42.05
CA GLY A 15 0.82 35.54 42.67
C GLY A 15 1.28 34.46 41.69
N HIS A 16 0.65 34.41 40.51
CA HIS A 16 1.02 33.48 39.44
C HIS A 16 2.49 33.68 39.01
N MET A 17 2.93 34.92 38.77
CA MET A 17 4.31 35.22 38.37
C MET A 17 5.33 34.91 39.46
N LYS A 18 4.98 35.07 40.73
CA LYS A 18 5.84 34.64 41.84
C LYS A 18 6.08 33.12 41.80
N GLN A 19 5.02 32.34 41.55
CA GLN A 19 5.11 30.89 41.42
C GLN A 19 5.95 30.46 40.21
N VAL A 20 5.68 31.05 39.03
CA VAL A 20 6.48 30.82 37.81
C VAL A 20 7.95 31.15 38.09
N GLY A 21 8.23 32.31 38.70
CA GLY A 21 9.60 32.68 39.05
C GLY A 21 10.29 31.70 40.01
N MET A 22 9.57 31.10 40.97
CA MET A 22 10.12 30.05 41.84
C MET A 22 10.43 28.76 41.07
N ILE A 23 9.55 28.37 40.15
CA ILE A 23 9.76 27.21 39.27
C ILE A 23 11.02 27.44 38.43
N LEU A 24 11.10 28.56 37.69
CA LEU A 24 12.22 28.87 36.79
C LEU A 24 13.58 28.95 37.50
N ARG A 25 13.62 29.33 38.78
CA ARG A 25 14.86 29.32 39.58
C ARG A 25 15.33 27.93 39.99
N SER A 26 14.43 26.94 39.97
CA SER A 26 14.69 25.58 40.47
C SER A 26 14.74 24.53 39.36
N ILE A 27 14.44 24.90 38.11
CA ILE A 27 14.44 23.95 36.99
C ILE A 27 15.85 23.46 36.65
N THR A 28 15.89 22.22 36.17
CA THR A 28 17.10 21.55 35.69
C THR A 28 16.79 20.85 34.38
N THR A 29 17.82 20.43 33.63
CA THR A 29 17.66 19.70 32.36
C THR A 29 16.97 18.33 32.47
N ARG A 30 16.54 17.93 33.68
CA ARG A 30 15.76 16.71 33.97
C ARG A 30 14.36 17.02 34.49
N SER A 31 13.98 18.29 34.58
CA SER A 31 12.70 18.72 35.15
C SER A 31 11.57 18.61 34.13
N LEU A 32 10.41 18.15 34.59
CA LEU A 32 9.11 18.32 33.92
C LEU A 32 8.46 19.59 34.47
N VAL A 33 8.12 20.52 33.58
CA VAL A 33 7.48 21.79 33.91
C VAL A 33 6.06 21.78 33.36
N ILE A 34 5.07 22.12 34.19
CA ILE A 34 3.67 22.24 33.79
C ILE A 34 3.19 23.62 34.20
N LEU A 35 2.82 24.44 33.21
CA LEU A 35 2.32 25.80 33.42
C LEU A 35 0.89 25.87 32.89
N ASP A 36 -0.03 26.29 33.75
CA ASP A 36 -1.44 26.37 33.40
C ASP A 36 -1.84 27.83 33.18
N GLU A 37 -2.49 28.13 32.06
CA GLU A 37 -2.93 29.48 31.66
C GLU A 37 -1.78 30.52 31.68
N LEU A 38 -0.63 30.16 31.10
CA LEU A 38 0.56 31.03 31.11
C LEU A 38 0.29 32.33 30.34
N GLY A 39 0.59 33.46 30.98
CA GLY A 39 0.40 34.80 30.44
C GLY A 39 -0.98 35.39 30.69
N SER A 40 -1.87 34.69 31.41
CA SER A 40 -3.19 35.21 31.80
C SER A 40 -3.11 36.25 32.93
N GLY A 41 -4.18 37.04 33.11
CA GLY A 41 -4.34 37.94 34.27
C GLY A 41 -3.68 39.32 34.16
N THR A 42 -3.12 39.68 33.00
CA THR A 42 -2.55 41.01 32.72
C THR A 42 -2.92 41.47 31.31
N ASP A 43 -2.36 42.60 30.86
CA ASP A 43 -2.46 43.06 29.48
C ASP A 43 -2.07 41.93 28.49
N PRO A 44 -2.88 41.64 27.45
CA PRO A 44 -2.61 40.53 26.54
C PRO A 44 -1.26 40.60 25.82
N VAL A 45 -0.76 41.81 25.52
CA VAL A 45 0.51 42.00 24.82
C VAL A 45 1.67 41.73 25.76
N GLU A 46 1.63 42.30 26.97
CA GLU A 46 2.64 42.05 28.00
C GLU A 46 2.64 40.59 28.46
N GLY A 47 1.46 40.03 28.70
CA GLY A 47 1.27 38.64 29.10
C GLY A 47 1.81 37.65 28.07
N SER A 48 1.55 37.90 26.77
CA SER A 48 2.09 37.10 25.67
C SER A 48 3.63 37.16 25.60
N ALA A 49 4.21 38.35 25.81
CA ALA A 49 5.67 38.52 25.78
C ALA A 49 6.36 37.80 26.95
N ILE A 50 5.78 37.88 28.15
CA ILE A 50 6.29 37.17 29.33
C ILE A 50 6.14 35.65 29.16
N ALA A 51 4.99 35.19 28.65
CA ALA A 51 4.76 33.78 28.39
C ALA A 51 5.76 33.21 27.37
N ARG A 52 6.01 33.94 26.28
CA ARG A 52 6.99 33.54 25.26
C ARG A 52 8.40 33.47 25.83
N SER A 53 8.87 34.50 26.53
CA SER A 53 10.22 34.50 27.12
C SER A 53 10.38 33.40 28.18
N THR A 54 9.32 33.10 28.92
CA THR A 54 9.27 31.96 29.86
C THR A 54 9.42 30.62 29.13
N LEU A 55 8.71 30.40 28.02
CA LEU A 55 8.85 29.19 27.20
C LEU A 55 10.26 29.06 26.62
N GLU A 56 10.83 30.14 26.09
CA GLU A 56 12.20 30.16 25.55
C GLU A 56 13.24 29.81 26.63
N TYR A 57 13.04 30.27 27.86
CA TYR A 57 13.87 29.88 28.99
C TYR A 57 13.71 28.38 29.33
N CYS A 58 12.48 27.88 29.38
CA CYS A 58 12.21 26.46 29.63
C CYS A 58 12.79 25.53 28.56
N LEU A 59 12.79 25.93 27.28
CA LEU A 59 13.36 25.15 26.17
C LEU A 59 14.83 24.79 26.39
N THR A 60 15.59 25.67 27.06
CA THR A 60 17.03 25.48 27.28
C THR A 60 17.36 24.87 28.64
N HIS A 61 16.43 24.93 29.59
CA HIS A 61 16.69 24.60 31.00
C HIS A 61 15.82 23.47 31.57
N ALA A 62 14.81 22.98 30.84
CA ALA A 62 13.93 21.88 31.26
C ALA A 62 13.97 20.71 30.26
N ALA A 63 13.61 19.51 30.71
CA ALA A 63 13.52 18.34 29.84
C ALA A 63 12.23 18.33 29.00
N LEU A 64 11.11 18.65 29.64
CA LEU A 64 9.79 18.69 29.03
C LEU A 64 8.97 19.80 29.68
N THR A 65 8.32 20.61 28.86
CA THR A 65 7.43 21.68 29.32
C THR A 65 6.07 21.53 28.67
N LEU A 66 5.02 21.46 29.48
CA LEU A 66 3.63 21.46 29.05
C LEU A 66 3.01 22.79 29.46
N VAL A 67 2.40 23.49 28.50
CA VAL A 67 1.77 24.79 28.75
C VAL A 67 0.38 24.82 28.14
N THR A 68 -0.59 25.28 28.92
CA THR A 68 -1.90 25.70 28.41
C THR A 68 -1.92 27.23 28.32
N SER A 69 -2.52 27.77 27.25
CA SER A 69 -2.67 29.21 27.07
C SER A 69 -3.73 29.52 26.03
N HIS A 70 -4.40 30.67 26.20
CA HIS A 70 -5.32 31.24 25.22
C HIS A 70 -4.64 32.26 24.29
N HIS A 71 -3.34 32.55 24.46
CA HIS A 71 -2.64 33.57 23.69
C HIS A 71 -2.26 33.10 22.29
N GLY A 72 -2.81 33.77 21.26
CA GLY A 72 -2.55 33.46 19.86
C GLY A 72 -1.08 33.56 19.44
N VAL A 73 -0.30 34.46 20.08
CA VAL A 73 1.14 34.63 19.81
C VAL A 73 1.93 33.35 20.12
N LEU A 74 1.52 32.58 21.14
CA LEU A 74 2.19 31.33 21.50
C LEU A 74 1.90 30.22 20.49
N LYS A 75 0.70 30.22 19.88
CA LYS A 75 0.36 29.31 18.78
C LYS A 75 1.29 29.53 17.58
N GLN A 76 1.60 30.79 17.27
CA GLN A 76 2.52 31.16 16.18
C GLN A 76 3.97 30.78 16.52
N PHE A 77 4.39 31.00 17.77
CA PHE A 77 5.71 30.62 18.25
C PHE A 77 6.01 29.12 18.05
N ALA A 78 5.02 28.27 18.31
CA ALA A 78 5.14 26.83 18.10
C ALA A 78 5.34 26.42 16.64
N TYR A 79 4.86 27.19 15.66
CA TYR A 79 5.16 26.93 14.25
C TYR A 79 6.55 27.39 13.83
N ALA A 80 7.12 28.39 14.52
CA ALA A 80 8.42 28.96 14.19
C ALA A 80 9.60 28.13 14.74
N LYS A 81 9.36 27.20 15.67
CA LYS A 81 10.37 26.43 16.37
C LYS A 81 10.09 24.93 16.26
N GLN A 82 11.05 24.16 15.78
CA GLN A 82 10.89 22.71 15.59
C GLN A 82 10.79 21.96 16.93
N GLU A 83 11.36 22.53 18.00
CA GLU A 83 11.39 21.96 19.34
C GLU A 83 10.06 22.17 20.11
N VAL A 84 9.11 22.90 19.52
CA VAL A 84 7.82 23.22 20.11
C VAL A 84 6.71 22.63 19.26
N ILE A 85 5.77 21.95 19.89
CA ILE A 85 4.64 21.32 19.19
C ILE A 85 3.36 21.93 19.73
N ASN A 86 2.51 22.45 18.83
CA ASN A 86 1.15 22.83 19.19
C ASN A 86 0.32 21.60 19.51
N ALA A 87 -0.57 21.72 20.49
CA ALA A 87 -1.57 20.69 20.73
C ALA A 87 -2.90 21.35 21.12
N SER A 88 -4.00 20.66 20.82
CA SER A 88 -5.35 21.10 21.13
C SER A 88 -6.17 19.96 21.72
N MET A 89 -7.16 20.29 22.52
CA MET A 89 -8.19 19.33 22.91
C MET A 89 -9.24 19.28 21.81
N GLU A 90 -9.58 18.08 21.38
CA GLU A 90 -10.62 17.90 20.39
C GLU A 90 -11.99 18.24 20.96
N PHE A 91 -12.75 18.99 20.15
CA PHE A 91 -14.11 19.38 20.42
C PHE A 91 -15.04 18.81 19.34
N ASN A 92 -16.20 18.30 19.77
CA ASN A 92 -17.21 17.80 18.84
C ASN A 92 -18.13 18.96 18.45
N GLU A 93 -18.07 19.39 17.18
CA GLU A 93 -18.89 20.48 16.65
C GLU A 93 -20.40 20.20 16.66
N HIS A 94 -20.83 18.93 16.63
CA HIS A 94 -22.25 18.57 16.59
C HIS A 94 -22.88 18.46 17.97
N SER A 95 -22.17 17.85 18.94
CA SER A 95 -22.67 17.71 20.30
C SER A 95 -22.29 18.87 21.21
N HIS A 96 -21.34 19.71 20.79
CA HIS A 96 -20.72 20.77 21.59
C HIS A 96 -20.12 20.26 22.91
N LEU A 97 -19.64 19.01 22.91
CA LEU A 97 -19.00 18.37 24.07
C LEU A 97 -17.51 18.14 23.79
N PRO A 98 -16.64 18.28 24.82
CA PRO A 98 -15.24 17.90 24.71
C PRO A 98 -15.11 16.38 24.54
N THR A 99 -14.26 15.93 23.63
CA THR A 99 -13.96 14.49 23.50
C THR A 99 -12.80 14.06 24.41
N PHE A 100 -12.15 15.02 25.08
CA PHE A 100 -10.96 14.85 25.93
C PHE A 100 -9.78 14.18 25.22
N ARG A 101 -9.76 14.22 23.89
CA ARG A 101 -8.67 13.70 23.07
C ARG A 101 -7.71 14.83 22.74
N VAL A 102 -6.42 14.62 23.00
CA VAL A 102 -5.36 15.56 22.61
C VAL A 102 -4.99 15.33 21.16
N ILE A 103 -5.07 16.39 20.36
CA ILE A 103 -4.59 16.45 18.98
C ILE A 103 -3.25 17.17 19.00
N GLN A 104 -2.21 16.51 18.50
CA GLN A 104 -0.88 17.10 18.35
C GLN A 104 -0.70 17.75 16.97
N GLY A 105 0.17 18.75 16.89
CA GLY A 105 0.52 19.47 15.66
C GLY A 105 -0.43 20.59 15.26
N LEU A 106 -1.60 20.71 15.89
CA LEU A 106 -2.61 21.71 15.54
C LEU A 106 -2.95 22.59 16.76
N PRO A 107 -3.00 23.92 16.59
CA PRO A 107 -3.55 24.80 17.60
C PRO A 107 -5.07 24.66 17.62
N GLY A 108 -5.66 24.70 18.82
CA GLY A 108 -7.12 24.64 18.95
C GLY A 108 -7.77 25.91 18.39
N GLU A 109 -8.96 25.75 17.81
CA GLU A 109 -9.80 26.88 17.43
C GLU A 109 -10.35 27.62 18.66
N SER A 110 -10.58 28.92 18.50
CA SER A 110 -11.27 29.73 19.52
C SER A 110 -12.77 29.69 19.27
N HIS A 111 -13.48 28.76 19.92
CA HIS A 111 -14.95 28.61 19.80
C HIS A 111 -15.76 29.64 20.62
N ALA A 112 -15.20 30.83 20.87
CA ALA A 112 -15.83 31.82 21.76
C ALA A 112 -17.17 32.33 21.19
N LEU A 113 -17.23 32.60 19.89
CA LEU A 113 -18.44 33.07 19.22
C LEU A 113 -19.51 31.97 19.11
N ASP A 114 -19.10 30.72 18.81
CA ASP A 114 -20.03 29.59 18.77
C ASP A 114 -20.61 29.29 20.15
N THR A 115 -19.78 29.39 21.19
CA THR A 115 -20.23 29.27 22.58
C THR A 115 -21.20 30.39 22.93
N ALA A 116 -20.89 31.64 22.55
CA ALA A 116 -21.79 32.77 22.79
C ALA A 116 -23.15 32.62 22.07
N ARG A 117 -23.14 32.06 20.85
CA ARG A 117 -24.36 31.70 20.10
C ARG A 117 -25.18 30.63 20.82
N LEU A 118 -24.52 29.59 21.35
CA LEU A 118 -25.17 28.56 22.16
C LEU A 118 -25.77 29.13 23.46
N MET A 119 -25.10 30.13 24.05
CA MET A 119 -25.59 30.88 25.22
C MET A 119 -26.69 31.90 24.86
N LEU A 120 -27.22 31.87 23.64
CA LEU A 120 -28.30 32.72 23.15
C LEU A 120 -27.97 34.22 23.15
N LEU A 121 -26.70 34.58 22.94
CA LEU A 121 -26.32 35.97 22.71
C LEU A 121 -26.96 36.46 21.39
N PRO A 122 -27.54 37.68 21.33
CA PRO A 122 -28.20 38.15 20.11
C PRO A 122 -27.28 38.15 18.90
N GLU A 123 -27.77 37.68 17.75
CA GLU A 123 -27.01 37.59 16.50
C GLU A 123 -26.46 38.96 16.04
N GLU A 124 -27.15 40.05 16.35
CA GLU A 124 -26.66 41.41 16.06
C GLU A 124 -25.35 41.73 16.81
N VAL A 125 -25.16 41.19 18.01
CA VAL A 125 -23.93 41.36 18.80
C VAL A 125 -22.82 40.46 18.23
N LEU A 126 -23.15 39.22 17.89
CA LEU A 126 -22.21 38.27 17.29
C LEU A 126 -21.68 38.77 15.94
N THR A 127 -22.58 39.27 15.08
CA THR A 127 -22.22 39.83 13.77
C THR A 127 -21.27 41.02 13.91
N LYS A 128 -21.49 41.89 14.91
CA LYS A 128 -20.57 43.01 15.18
C LYS A 128 -19.23 42.54 15.76
N ALA A 129 -19.24 41.52 16.63
CA ALA A 129 -18.02 40.94 17.17
C ALA A 129 -17.14 40.31 16.07
N GLU A 130 -17.76 39.62 15.10
CA GLU A 130 -17.08 39.10 13.90
C GLU A 130 -16.43 40.22 13.08
N GLN A 131 -17.12 41.36 12.92
CA GLN A 131 -16.56 42.52 12.23
C GLN A 131 -15.36 43.13 12.98
N TYR A 132 -15.39 43.16 14.31
CA TYR A 132 -14.28 43.69 15.12
C TYR A 132 -13.05 42.79 15.14
N LEU A 133 -13.21 41.47 15.00
CA LEU A 133 -12.08 40.54 14.90
C LEU A 133 -11.28 40.73 13.59
N GLY A 134 -11.85 41.40 12.60
CA GLY A 134 -11.20 41.69 11.32
C GLY A 134 -11.15 40.47 10.38
N SER A 135 -11.03 40.74 9.08
CA SER A 135 -11.09 39.69 8.06
C SER A 135 -9.93 38.69 8.11
N GLU A 136 -8.77 39.09 8.61
CA GLU A 136 -7.57 38.25 8.63
C GLU A 136 -7.64 37.16 9.71
N ALA A 137 -8.12 37.49 10.93
CA ALA A 137 -8.31 36.51 11.99
C ALA A 137 -9.39 35.48 11.64
N VAL A 138 -10.47 35.92 10.97
CA VAL A 138 -11.54 35.04 10.49
C VAL A 138 -11.04 34.10 9.40
N GLN A 139 -10.22 34.58 8.45
CA GLN A 139 -9.64 33.75 7.38
C GLN A 139 -8.68 32.69 7.93
N ILE A 140 -7.85 33.03 8.91
CA ILE A 140 -6.96 32.05 9.56
C ILE A 140 -7.80 30.97 10.28
N GLY A 141 -8.87 31.37 10.97
CA GLY A 141 -9.82 30.44 11.57
C GLY A 141 -10.41 29.47 10.55
N SER A 142 -10.90 29.97 9.40
CA SER A 142 -11.47 29.10 8.36
C SER A 142 -10.45 28.13 7.75
N ILE A 143 -9.20 28.56 7.56
CA ILE A 143 -8.15 27.68 7.03
C ILE A 143 -7.84 26.55 8.01
N ILE A 144 -7.78 26.85 9.32
CA ILE A 144 -7.58 25.83 10.35
C ILE A 144 -8.74 24.83 10.32
N LYS A 145 -9.97 25.32 10.21
CA LYS A 145 -11.17 24.48 10.11
C LYS A 145 -11.13 23.51 8.93
N ASP A 146 -10.79 24.03 7.74
CA ASP A 146 -10.69 23.22 6.54
C ASP A 146 -9.58 22.17 6.65
N LEU A 147 -8.47 22.52 7.30
CA LEU A 147 -7.34 21.62 7.51
C LEU A 147 -7.68 20.51 8.52
N GLU A 148 -8.44 20.82 9.58
CA GLU A 148 -8.97 19.82 10.50
C GLU A 148 -9.98 18.88 9.83
N ALA A 149 -10.89 19.44 9.01
CA ALA A 149 -11.85 18.65 8.25
C ALA A 149 -11.14 17.69 7.28
N LYS A 150 -10.13 18.18 6.55
CA LYS A 150 -9.34 17.35 5.64
C LYS A 150 -8.56 16.27 6.38
N ARG A 151 -8.03 16.56 7.57
CA ARG A 151 -7.36 15.55 8.40
C ARG A 151 -8.31 14.45 8.84
N ARG A 152 -9.51 14.79 9.31
CA ARG A 152 -10.54 13.81 9.69
C ARG A 152 -10.96 12.94 8.52
N GLU A 153 -11.03 13.50 7.31
CA GLU A 153 -11.28 12.74 6.08
C GLU A 153 -10.14 11.75 5.79
N LEU A 154 -8.88 12.21 5.83
CA LEU A 154 -7.71 11.36 5.62
C LEU A 154 -7.60 10.23 6.66
N GLU A 155 -7.86 10.51 7.93
CA GLU A 155 -7.89 9.48 8.98
C GLU A 155 -8.94 8.40 8.69
N ARG A 156 -10.13 8.80 8.20
CA ARG A 156 -11.17 7.83 7.80
C ARG A 156 -10.73 7.01 6.61
N GLU A 157 -10.23 7.64 5.54
CA GLU A 157 -9.72 6.94 4.36
C GLU A 157 -8.60 5.95 4.72
N GLU A 158 -7.67 6.34 5.59
CA GLU A 158 -6.61 5.46 6.06
C GLU A 158 -7.17 4.23 6.78
N THR A 159 -8.13 4.41 7.67
CA THR A 159 -8.77 3.27 8.38
C THR A 159 -9.52 2.35 7.42
N GLU A 160 -10.24 2.89 6.43
CA GLU A 160 -10.94 2.09 5.43
C GLU A 160 -9.95 1.31 4.55
N MET A 161 -8.87 1.96 4.12
CA MET A 161 -7.81 1.32 3.33
C MET A 161 -7.12 0.21 4.12
N HIS A 162 -6.87 0.42 5.40
CA HIS A 162 -6.30 -0.61 6.27
C HIS A 162 -7.23 -1.83 6.40
N GLN A 163 -8.53 -1.61 6.57
CA GLN A 163 -9.51 -2.71 6.62
C GLN A 163 -9.57 -3.49 5.31
N ARG A 164 -9.58 -2.79 4.17
CA ARG A 164 -9.54 -3.42 2.83
C ARG A 164 -8.26 -4.21 2.61
N PHE A 165 -7.12 -3.69 3.06
CA PHE A 165 -5.85 -4.41 2.99
C PHE A 165 -5.89 -5.73 3.76
N LEU A 166 -6.45 -5.72 4.98
CA LEU A 166 -6.60 -6.93 5.79
C LEU A 166 -7.59 -7.94 5.17
N SER A 167 -8.68 -7.49 4.55
CA SER A 167 -9.61 -8.39 3.87
C SER A 167 -8.96 -9.04 2.65
N LEU A 168 -8.25 -8.26 1.83
CA LEU A 168 -7.51 -8.77 0.67
C LEU A 168 -6.43 -9.78 1.07
N GLN A 169 -5.69 -9.53 2.16
CA GLN A 169 -4.71 -10.50 2.66
C GLN A 169 -5.36 -11.84 3.04
N ARG A 170 -6.56 -11.83 3.63
CA ARG A 170 -7.28 -13.07 3.97
C ARG A 170 -7.73 -13.81 2.71
N GLU A 171 -8.28 -13.08 1.75
CA GLU A 171 -8.74 -13.64 0.47
C GLU A 171 -7.58 -14.28 -0.31
N VAL A 172 -6.45 -13.59 -0.43
CA VAL A 172 -5.23 -14.14 -1.05
C VAL A 172 -4.78 -15.42 -0.36
N LYS A 173 -4.82 -15.46 0.97
CA LYS A 173 -4.44 -16.65 1.74
C LYS A 173 -5.41 -17.82 1.52
N GLU A 174 -6.70 -17.54 1.42
CA GLU A 174 -7.71 -18.56 1.11
C GLU A 174 -7.54 -19.12 -0.30
N LEU A 175 -7.26 -18.25 -1.29
CA LEU A 175 -6.98 -18.66 -2.66
C LEU A 175 -5.73 -19.54 -2.73
N GLN A 176 -4.63 -19.17 -2.06
CA GLN A 176 -3.42 -19.98 -1.99
C GLN A 176 -3.66 -21.36 -1.34
N LEU A 177 -4.48 -21.41 -0.28
CA LEU A 177 -4.86 -22.68 0.35
C LEU A 177 -5.71 -23.54 -0.59
N ARG A 178 -6.61 -22.93 -1.37
CA ARG A 178 -7.43 -23.63 -2.35
C ARG A 178 -6.57 -24.17 -3.49
N GLU A 179 -5.67 -23.36 -4.03
CA GLU A 179 -4.71 -23.78 -5.06
C GLU A 179 -3.86 -24.97 -4.60
N LEU A 180 -3.34 -24.91 -3.36
CA LEU A 180 -2.55 -26.00 -2.78
C LEU A 180 -3.35 -27.29 -2.65
N ARG A 181 -4.63 -27.21 -2.25
CA ARG A 181 -5.52 -28.38 -2.14
C ARG A 181 -5.80 -28.99 -3.51
N VAL A 182 -6.05 -28.17 -4.53
CA VAL A 182 -6.27 -28.63 -5.90
C VAL A 182 -5.02 -29.35 -6.41
N LYS A 183 -3.84 -28.75 -6.23
CA LYS A 183 -2.56 -29.34 -6.63
C LYS A 183 -2.28 -30.67 -5.92
N GLN A 184 -2.57 -30.77 -4.63
CA GLN A 184 -2.45 -32.04 -3.89
C GLN A 184 -3.38 -33.11 -4.46
N ARG A 185 -4.64 -32.77 -4.73
CA ARG A 185 -5.61 -33.71 -5.32
C ARG A 185 -5.16 -34.18 -6.70
N GLU A 186 -4.68 -33.28 -7.54
CA GLU A 186 -4.15 -33.61 -8.88
C GLU A 186 -2.96 -34.58 -8.77
N THR A 187 -2.00 -34.32 -7.88
CA THR A 187 -0.85 -35.22 -7.68
C THR A 187 -1.27 -36.60 -7.18
N HIS A 188 -2.27 -36.66 -6.29
CA HIS A 188 -2.81 -37.92 -5.78
C HIS A 188 -3.46 -38.73 -6.90
N LEU A 189 -4.33 -38.11 -7.68
CA LEU A 189 -5.01 -38.75 -8.82
C LEU A 189 -4.01 -39.27 -9.86
N LYS A 190 -2.98 -38.48 -10.22
CA LYS A 190 -1.90 -38.91 -11.12
C LYS A 190 -1.16 -40.13 -10.58
N MET A 191 -0.88 -40.16 -9.27
CA MET A 191 -0.18 -41.28 -8.65
C MET A 191 -1.05 -42.55 -8.59
N GLU A 192 -2.34 -42.42 -8.28
CA GLU A 192 -3.30 -43.52 -8.32
C GLU A 192 -3.45 -44.10 -9.73
N GLN A 193 -3.60 -43.25 -10.75
CA GLN A 193 -3.66 -43.66 -12.16
C GLN A 193 -2.38 -44.36 -12.61
N THR A 194 -1.21 -43.79 -12.30
CA THR A 194 0.08 -44.41 -12.67
C THR A 194 0.22 -45.79 -12.01
N THR A 195 -0.23 -45.93 -10.78
CA THR A 195 -0.19 -47.20 -10.04
C THR A 195 -1.16 -48.23 -10.63
N SER A 196 -2.38 -47.82 -11.00
CA SER A 196 -3.38 -48.71 -11.62
C SER A 196 -2.95 -49.16 -13.03
N LEU A 197 -2.41 -48.25 -13.85
CA LEU A 197 -1.84 -48.53 -15.17
C LEU A 197 -0.69 -49.54 -15.08
N ASN A 198 0.26 -49.32 -14.17
CA ASN A 198 1.37 -50.25 -13.98
C ASN A 198 0.90 -51.66 -13.59
N ARG A 199 -0.11 -51.75 -12.72
CA ARG A 199 -0.72 -53.03 -12.33
C ARG A 199 -1.38 -53.72 -13.52
N PHE A 200 -2.15 -52.98 -14.31
CA PHE A 200 -2.80 -53.50 -15.51
C PHE A 200 -1.78 -54.01 -16.54
N LEU A 201 -0.71 -53.26 -16.80
CA LEU A 201 0.36 -53.68 -17.71
C LEU A 201 1.06 -54.96 -17.25
N LEU A 202 1.30 -55.10 -15.94
CA LEU A 202 1.85 -56.32 -15.34
C LEU A 202 0.94 -57.53 -15.54
N GLU A 203 -0.36 -57.37 -15.31
CA GLU A 203 -1.36 -58.42 -15.51
C GLU A 203 -1.44 -58.84 -16.98
N LYS A 204 -1.51 -57.87 -17.91
CA LYS A 204 -1.57 -58.14 -19.35
C LYS A 204 -0.28 -58.73 -19.91
N ARG A 205 0.88 -58.35 -19.38
CA ARG A 205 2.16 -58.98 -19.75
C ARG A 205 2.16 -60.47 -19.38
N LYS A 206 1.64 -60.82 -18.20
CA LYS A 206 1.52 -62.22 -17.76
C LYS A 206 0.54 -63.01 -18.62
N GLU A 207 -0.61 -62.43 -18.99
CA GLU A 207 -1.55 -63.04 -19.94
C GLU A 207 -0.91 -63.28 -21.32
N LEU A 208 -0.13 -62.32 -21.81
CA LEU A 208 0.58 -62.41 -23.08
C LEU A 208 1.68 -63.49 -23.04
N GLU A 209 2.44 -63.58 -21.95
CA GLU A 209 3.44 -64.65 -21.74
C GLU A 209 2.79 -66.05 -21.76
N ASN A 210 1.63 -66.21 -21.11
CA ASN A 210 0.87 -67.46 -21.16
C ASN A 210 0.41 -67.79 -22.58
N LEU A 211 -0.14 -66.81 -23.30
CA LEU A 211 -0.61 -66.96 -24.67
C LEU A 211 0.54 -67.35 -25.63
N VAL A 212 1.72 -66.73 -25.46
CA VAL A 212 2.94 -67.06 -26.23
C VAL A 212 3.45 -68.46 -25.90
N SER A 213 3.36 -68.89 -24.64
CA SER A 213 3.70 -70.27 -24.24
C SER A 213 2.78 -71.30 -24.90
N GLU A 214 1.47 -71.06 -24.93
CA GLU A 214 0.48 -71.92 -25.62
C GLU A 214 0.66 -71.96 -27.15
N LEU A 215 1.20 -70.88 -27.74
CA LEU A 215 1.54 -70.80 -29.16
C LEU A 215 2.83 -71.57 -29.48
N LYS A 216 3.81 -71.63 -28.57
CA LYS A 216 5.06 -72.39 -28.76
C LYS A 216 4.87 -73.91 -28.64
N GLN A 217 3.83 -74.37 -27.93
CA GLN A 217 3.59 -75.80 -27.66
C GLN A 217 2.71 -76.52 -28.71
N GLY A 218 2.25 -75.84 -29.78
CA GLY A 218 1.49 -76.52 -30.86
C GLY A 218 1.41 -75.72 -32.17
N GLU A 219 1.16 -76.41 -33.29
CA GLU A 219 1.17 -75.83 -34.64
C GLU A 219 0.17 -74.65 -34.81
N LEU A 220 0.59 -73.64 -35.57
CA LEU A 220 -0.19 -72.42 -35.83
C LEU A 220 -1.49 -72.74 -36.57
N THR A 221 -2.60 -72.71 -35.82
CA THR A 221 -3.96 -72.88 -36.35
C THR A 221 -4.66 -71.52 -36.51
N LYS A 222 -5.53 -71.38 -37.53
CA LYS A 222 -6.30 -70.15 -37.84
C LYS A 222 -7.09 -69.58 -36.65
N THR A 223 -7.46 -70.42 -35.69
CA THR A 223 -8.16 -70.08 -34.44
C THR A 223 -7.23 -69.38 -33.43
N LYS A 224 -5.97 -69.80 -33.32
CA LYS A 224 -4.96 -69.22 -32.42
C LYS A 224 -4.48 -67.84 -32.89
N THR A 225 -4.46 -67.55 -34.20
CA THR A 225 -4.18 -66.19 -34.70
C THR A 225 -5.33 -65.23 -34.41
N LYS A 226 -6.56 -65.76 -34.32
CA LYS A 226 -7.76 -65.00 -33.97
C LYS A 226 -7.77 -64.58 -32.50
N SER A 227 -7.29 -65.42 -31.59
CA SER A 227 -7.22 -65.12 -30.14
C SER A 227 -6.25 -63.99 -29.80
N VAL A 228 -5.08 -63.95 -30.47
CA VAL A 228 -4.13 -62.83 -30.34
C VAL A 228 -4.75 -61.51 -30.84
N LYS A 229 -5.51 -61.56 -31.94
CA LYS A 229 -6.16 -60.38 -32.50
C LYS A 229 -7.28 -59.86 -31.60
N THR A 230 -8.08 -60.75 -31.00
CA THR A 230 -9.11 -60.36 -30.01
C THR A 230 -8.49 -59.81 -28.73
N PHE A 231 -7.31 -60.31 -28.32
CA PHE A 231 -6.59 -59.79 -27.15
C PHE A 231 -6.10 -58.36 -27.36
N VAL A 232 -5.51 -58.07 -28.53
CA VAL A 232 -5.08 -56.70 -28.89
C VAL A 232 -6.28 -55.75 -28.98
N GLN A 233 -7.41 -56.21 -29.52
CA GLN A 233 -8.64 -55.41 -29.56
C GLN A 233 -9.24 -55.13 -28.19
N ASP A 234 -9.13 -56.06 -27.23
CA ASP A 234 -9.59 -55.86 -25.84
C ASP A 234 -8.71 -54.87 -25.06
N ILE A 235 -7.40 -54.82 -25.37
CA ILE A 235 -6.51 -53.81 -24.82
C ILE A 235 -6.81 -52.43 -25.42
N GLU A 236 -6.95 -52.32 -26.74
CA GLU A 236 -7.29 -51.06 -27.40
C GLU A 236 -8.63 -50.48 -26.90
N SER A 237 -9.63 -51.32 -26.65
CA SER A 237 -10.93 -50.86 -26.16
C SER A 237 -10.86 -50.33 -24.71
N LYS A 238 -10.11 -51.00 -23.83
CA LYS A 238 -9.91 -50.55 -22.44
C LYS A 238 -9.05 -49.29 -22.34
N VAL A 239 -8.02 -49.15 -23.18
CA VAL A 239 -7.21 -47.92 -23.23
C VAL A 239 -8.07 -46.74 -23.66
N LYS A 240 -8.91 -46.90 -24.69
CA LYS A 240 -9.86 -45.86 -25.12
C LYS A 240 -10.86 -45.46 -24.04
N LEU A 241 -11.40 -46.43 -23.30
CA LEU A 241 -12.31 -46.16 -22.19
C LEU A 241 -11.63 -45.34 -21.10
N SER A 242 -10.39 -45.70 -20.75
CA SER A 242 -9.62 -44.97 -19.73
C SER A 242 -9.22 -43.56 -20.18
N GLU A 243 -8.91 -43.36 -21.47
CA GLU A 243 -8.67 -42.01 -22.04
C GLU A 243 -9.92 -41.14 -21.95
N GLN A 244 -11.10 -41.70 -22.25
CA GLN A 244 -12.38 -40.98 -22.18
C GLN A 244 -12.77 -40.60 -20.74
N GLU A 245 -12.53 -41.49 -19.76
CA GLU A 245 -12.75 -41.19 -18.34
C GLU A 245 -11.83 -40.07 -17.83
N LEU A 246 -10.60 -40.03 -18.32
CA LEU A 246 -9.63 -38.96 -18.03
C LEU A 246 -10.08 -37.61 -18.58
N GLU A 247 -10.51 -37.59 -19.84
CA GLU A 247 -10.98 -36.37 -20.51
C GLU A 247 -12.23 -35.81 -19.81
N GLN A 248 -13.14 -36.68 -19.34
CA GLN A 248 -14.29 -36.27 -18.53
C GLN A 248 -13.89 -35.73 -17.16
N ALA A 249 -12.96 -36.37 -16.45
CA ALA A 249 -12.51 -35.90 -15.14
C ALA A 249 -11.76 -34.55 -15.24
N GLU A 250 -10.98 -34.32 -16.30
CA GLU A 250 -10.34 -33.03 -16.58
C GLU A 250 -11.37 -31.93 -16.86
N LEU A 251 -12.43 -32.25 -17.62
CA LEU A 251 -13.55 -31.32 -17.88
C LEU A 251 -14.32 -30.96 -16.61
N GLU A 252 -14.61 -31.94 -15.73
CA GLU A 252 -15.28 -31.70 -14.44
C GLU A 252 -14.42 -30.81 -13.52
N LEU A 253 -13.10 -31.02 -13.50
CA LEU A 253 -12.16 -30.15 -12.78
C LEU A 253 -12.15 -28.73 -13.37
N GLU A 254 -12.13 -28.57 -14.70
CA GLU A 254 -12.23 -27.25 -15.33
C GLU A 254 -13.56 -26.54 -15.02
N GLU A 255 -14.68 -27.28 -14.96
CA GLU A 255 -15.99 -26.73 -14.60
C GLU A 255 -16.05 -26.26 -13.14
N GLU A 256 -15.47 -27.02 -12.19
CA GLU A 256 -15.32 -26.62 -10.77
C GLU A 256 -14.41 -25.39 -10.58
N LEU A 257 -13.41 -25.20 -11.44
CA LEU A 257 -12.59 -23.98 -11.47
C LEU A 257 -13.30 -22.80 -12.14
N SER A 258 -14.24 -23.05 -13.05
CA SER A 258 -14.95 -22.03 -13.82
C SER A 258 -16.26 -21.54 -13.18
N THR A 259 -16.66 -22.10 -12.05
CA THR A 259 -17.92 -21.75 -11.36
C THR A 259 -17.88 -20.39 -10.64
N GLU A 260 -16.90 -19.55 -10.95
CA GLU A 260 -16.99 -18.12 -10.72
C GLU A 260 -17.90 -17.53 -11.80
N GLU A 261 -19.09 -17.04 -11.43
CA GLU A 261 -19.87 -16.17 -12.31
C GLU A 261 -19.00 -14.95 -12.68
N VAL A 262 -18.37 -15.01 -13.84
CA VAL A 262 -17.57 -13.90 -14.35
C VAL A 262 -18.52 -12.75 -14.66
N ILE A 263 -18.56 -11.76 -13.77
CA ILE A 263 -19.36 -10.54 -13.94
C ILE A 263 -18.72 -9.72 -15.06
N LEU A 264 -19.29 -9.82 -16.25
CA LEU A 264 -18.88 -9.04 -17.42
C LEU A 264 -19.31 -7.58 -17.25
N SER A 265 -18.35 -6.65 -17.29
CA SER A 265 -18.58 -5.21 -17.17
C SER A 265 -18.11 -4.45 -18.42
N GLU A 266 -18.57 -3.21 -18.56
CA GLU A 266 -18.22 -2.35 -19.69
C GLU A 266 -16.71 -2.04 -19.72
N GLY A 267 -16.09 -2.14 -20.89
CA GLY A 267 -14.67 -1.91 -21.09
C GLY A 267 -13.78 -3.15 -20.97
N MET A 268 -14.33 -4.32 -20.65
CA MET A 268 -13.57 -5.58 -20.53
C MET A 268 -13.24 -6.20 -21.89
N ASP A 269 -12.03 -6.75 -22.01
CA ASP A 269 -11.61 -7.54 -23.18
C ASP A 269 -12.19 -8.96 -23.07
N VAL A 270 -12.84 -9.42 -24.13
CA VAL A 270 -13.60 -10.66 -24.20
C VAL A 270 -13.36 -11.40 -25.51
N LEU A 271 -13.31 -12.72 -25.44
CA LEU A 271 -13.34 -13.59 -26.60
C LEU A 271 -14.78 -13.85 -27.02
N CYS A 272 -15.06 -13.63 -28.30
CA CYS A 272 -16.40 -13.60 -28.87
C CYS A 272 -16.67 -14.77 -29.82
N GLY A 273 -17.76 -15.49 -29.58
CA GLY A 273 -18.29 -16.56 -30.43
C GLY A 273 -17.45 -17.84 -30.45
N SER A 274 -17.87 -18.82 -31.24
CA SER A 274 -17.20 -20.13 -31.37
C SER A 274 -15.78 -20.03 -31.93
N ALA A 275 -15.45 -18.95 -32.64
CA ALA A 275 -14.13 -18.68 -33.19
C ALA A 275 -13.17 -17.99 -32.22
N LYS A 276 -13.58 -17.75 -30.94
CA LYS A 276 -12.77 -17.11 -29.88
C LYS A 276 -11.99 -15.88 -30.37
N ARG A 277 -12.67 -14.93 -31.02
CA ARG A 277 -12.03 -13.70 -31.51
C ARG A 277 -11.99 -12.63 -30.42
N GLU A 278 -10.87 -11.93 -30.28
CA GLU A 278 -10.71 -10.84 -29.32
C GLU A 278 -11.62 -9.65 -29.67
N GLY A 279 -12.37 -9.18 -28.68
CA GLY A 279 -13.22 -8.01 -28.78
C GLY A 279 -13.36 -7.30 -27.43
N LYS A 280 -13.91 -6.09 -27.44
CA LYS A 280 -14.06 -5.27 -26.24
C LYS A 280 -15.53 -4.93 -25.99
N ILE A 281 -16.02 -5.16 -24.77
CA ILE A 281 -17.37 -4.75 -24.39
C ILE A 281 -17.42 -3.22 -24.37
N LEU A 282 -18.24 -2.63 -25.22
CA LEU A 282 -18.46 -1.19 -25.26
C LEU A 282 -19.59 -0.76 -24.34
N LYS A 283 -20.65 -1.57 -24.23
CA LYS A 283 -21.84 -1.24 -23.46
C LYS A 283 -22.64 -2.47 -23.06
N ASP A 284 -23.18 -2.49 -21.85
CA ASP A 284 -24.20 -3.44 -21.42
C ASP A 284 -25.59 -2.95 -21.87
N LEU A 285 -26.30 -3.77 -22.64
CA LEU A 285 -27.64 -3.47 -23.16
C LEU A 285 -28.75 -4.06 -22.27
N GLY A 286 -28.39 -4.74 -21.18
CA GLY A 286 -29.31 -5.43 -20.28
C GLY A 286 -29.89 -6.71 -20.89
N LYS A 287 -30.45 -7.58 -20.04
CA LYS A 287 -30.94 -8.93 -20.40
C LYS A 287 -29.85 -9.86 -20.96
N GLY A 288 -28.63 -9.75 -20.44
CA GLY A 288 -27.50 -10.61 -20.81
C GLY A 288 -27.03 -10.42 -22.26
N ARG A 289 -27.15 -9.19 -22.80
CA ARG A 289 -26.66 -8.81 -24.13
C ARG A 289 -25.70 -7.65 -24.02
N PHE A 290 -24.57 -7.77 -24.70
CA PHE A 290 -23.51 -6.77 -24.68
C PHE A 290 -23.22 -6.30 -26.10
N LEU A 291 -22.97 -5.00 -26.26
CA LEU A 291 -22.43 -4.44 -27.48
C LEU A 291 -20.91 -4.61 -27.45
N VAL A 292 -20.38 -5.42 -28.36
CA VAL A 292 -18.97 -5.78 -28.39
C VAL A 292 -18.33 -5.30 -29.70
N ALA A 293 -17.17 -4.66 -29.59
CA ALA A 293 -16.34 -4.27 -30.73
C ALA A 293 -15.34 -5.38 -31.06
N LEU A 294 -15.41 -5.92 -32.26
CA LEU A 294 -14.46 -6.88 -32.84
C LEU A 294 -13.64 -6.13 -33.89
N GLY A 295 -12.52 -5.56 -33.47
CA GLY A 295 -11.71 -4.65 -34.30
C GLY A 295 -12.51 -3.41 -34.73
N SER A 296 -12.74 -3.26 -36.03
CA SER A 296 -13.53 -2.14 -36.60
C SER A 296 -15.05 -2.40 -36.65
N MET A 297 -15.49 -3.63 -36.38
CA MET A 297 -16.90 -4.02 -36.48
C MET A 297 -17.56 -4.06 -35.09
N ARG A 298 -18.80 -3.57 -34.98
CA ARG A 298 -19.58 -3.58 -33.72
C ARG A 298 -20.76 -4.53 -33.86
N MET A 299 -20.96 -5.42 -32.89
CA MET A 299 -22.08 -6.37 -32.90
C MET A 299 -22.64 -6.62 -31.49
N THR A 300 -23.90 -7.03 -31.42
CA THR A 300 -24.56 -7.38 -30.17
C THR A 300 -24.47 -8.89 -29.94
N LEU A 301 -23.81 -9.30 -28.85
CA LEU A 301 -23.61 -10.70 -28.49
C LEU A 301 -24.30 -11.03 -27.14
N LYS A 302 -24.68 -12.29 -26.96
CA LYS A 302 -25.21 -12.79 -25.68
C LYS A 302 -24.06 -13.11 -24.72
N ALA A 303 -24.30 -13.00 -23.42
CA ALA A 303 -23.34 -13.36 -22.37
C ALA A 303 -22.75 -14.77 -22.56
N SER A 304 -23.56 -15.75 -22.99
CA SER A 304 -23.12 -17.12 -23.25
C SER A 304 -22.16 -17.30 -24.44
N GLN A 305 -21.96 -16.25 -25.25
CA GLN A 305 -21.03 -16.24 -26.39
C GLN A 305 -19.78 -15.41 -26.09
N LEU A 306 -19.65 -14.90 -24.86
CA LEU A 306 -18.52 -14.13 -24.39
C LEU A 306 -17.78 -14.96 -23.35
N SER A 307 -16.47 -15.01 -23.48
CA SER A 307 -15.60 -15.60 -22.47
C SER A 307 -14.47 -14.64 -22.20
N VAL A 308 -14.05 -14.48 -20.96
CA VAL A 308 -12.85 -13.68 -20.67
C VAL A 308 -11.65 -14.48 -21.22
N PRO A 309 -10.69 -13.83 -21.90
CA PRO A 309 -9.47 -14.51 -22.30
C PRO A 309 -8.84 -15.13 -21.04
N LYS A 310 -8.82 -16.47 -20.94
CA LYS A 310 -7.93 -17.18 -20.02
C LYS A 310 -6.54 -16.67 -20.38
N ARG A 311 -5.98 -15.78 -19.57
CA ARG A 311 -4.58 -15.41 -19.66
C ARG A 311 -3.85 -16.73 -19.45
N GLN A 312 -3.41 -17.36 -20.54
CA GLN A 312 -2.36 -18.34 -20.42
C GLN A 312 -1.22 -17.53 -19.84
N GLU A 313 -1.05 -17.62 -18.52
CA GLU A 313 0.26 -17.56 -17.94
C GLU A 313 1.01 -18.68 -18.64
N THR A 314 1.58 -18.36 -19.81
CA THR A 314 2.84 -18.93 -20.21
C THR A 314 3.78 -18.50 -19.08
N THR A 315 3.74 -19.28 -18.01
CA THR A 315 4.89 -19.54 -17.18
C THR A 315 5.87 -20.22 -18.12
N VAL A 316 6.49 -19.40 -18.98
CA VAL A 316 7.86 -19.67 -19.34
C VAL A 316 8.54 -19.63 -17.98
N SER A 317 8.74 -20.81 -17.40
CA SER A 317 9.76 -21.02 -16.39
C SER A 317 11.07 -20.76 -17.10
N VAL A 318 11.34 -19.47 -17.32
CA VAL A 318 12.69 -19.01 -17.44
C VAL A 318 13.23 -19.25 -16.05
N LEU A 319 13.83 -20.42 -15.85
CA LEU A 319 14.94 -20.56 -14.93
C LEU A 319 15.99 -19.57 -15.44
N PHE A 320 15.77 -18.29 -15.16
CA PHE A 320 16.83 -17.32 -15.19
C PHE A 320 17.58 -17.63 -13.90
N GLN A 321 18.53 -18.56 -14.01
CA GLN A 321 19.72 -18.48 -13.16
C GLN A 321 20.34 -17.11 -13.47
N SER A 322 19.81 -16.09 -12.82
CA SER A 322 20.47 -14.83 -12.61
C SER A 322 21.73 -15.18 -11.83
N SER A 323 22.82 -15.40 -12.57
CA SER A 323 24.17 -15.31 -12.03
C SER A 323 24.53 -13.86 -11.69
N ALA A 324 23.64 -12.90 -11.98
CA ALA A 324 23.77 -11.51 -11.58
C ALA A 324 23.64 -11.41 -10.05
N ALA A 325 24.65 -10.78 -9.44
CA ALA A 325 24.70 -10.54 -8.00
C ALA A 325 23.48 -9.73 -7.53
N GLU A 326 23.08 -9.92 -6.27
CA GLU A 326 22.00 -9.13 -5.67
C GLU A 326 22.31 -7.62 -5.79
N PRO A 327 21.36 -6.80 -6.28
CA PRO A 327 21.58 -5.37 -6.45
C PRO A 327 21.73 -4.67 -5.11
N LYS A 328 22.67 -3.73 -5.03
CA LYS A 328 22.93 -2.97 -3.80
C LYS A 328 22.02 -1.75 -3.72
N LEU A 329 21.52 -1.43 -2.51
CA LEU A 329 20.79 -0.17 -2.26
C LEU A 329 21.64 1.08 -2.52
N THR A 330 22.95 0.95 -2.38
CA THR A 330 23.92 2.03 -2.61
C THR A 330 25.11 1.49 -3.39
N LEU A 331 25.37 2.08 -4.55
CA LEU A 331 26.53 1.83 -5.40
C LEU A 331 27.58 2.91 -5.14
N ASP A 332 28.70 2.54 -4.54
CA ASP A 332 29.83 3.45 -4.31
C ASP A 332 30.83 3.34 -5.46
N VAL A 333 31.02 4.44 -6.21
CA VAL A 333 31.94 4.53 -7.34
C VAL A 333 33.06 5.54 -7.09
N ARG A 334 33.24 5.99 -5.83
CA ARG A 334 34.33 6.91 -5.48
C ARG A 334 35.69 6.24 -5.74
N GLY A 335 36.58 6.98 -6.38
CA GLY A 335 37.92 6.50 -6.73
C GLY A 335 37.99 5.64 -8.00
N MET A 336 36.85 5.39 -8.67
CA MET A 336 36.81 4.73 -9.98
C MET A 336 37.02 5.74 -11.11
N THR A 337 37.54 5.28 -12.26
CA THR A 337 37.47 6.07 -13.50
C THR A 337 36.02 6.11 -14.02
N LEU A 338 35.71 7.05 -14.91
CA LEU A 338 34.36 7.17 -15.46
C LEU A 338 33.90 5.87 -16.16
N GLU A 339 34.77 5.23 -16.94
CA GLU A 339 34.47 3.97 -17.62
C GLU A 339 34.18 2.84 -16.62
N GLN A 340 34.96 2.74 -15.54
CA GLN A 340 34.74 1.74 -14.48
C GLN A 340 33.41 1.99 -13.75
N ALA A 341 33.10 3.26 -13.47
CA ALA A 341 31.86 3.63 -12.80
C ALA A 341 30.62 3.31 -13.67
N ILE A 342 30.70 3.55 -14.99
CA ILE A 342 29.62 3.21 -15.92
C ILE A 342 29.44 1.69 -16.00
N SER A 343 30.53 0.91 -16.10
CA SER A 343 30.44 -0.55 -16.13
C SER A 343 29.85 -1.14 -14.83
N ALA A 344 30.22 -0.58 -13.67
CA ALA A 344 29.62 -0.98 -12.39
C ALA A 344 28.12 -0.60 -12.31
N LEU A 345 27.75 0.54 -12.90
CA LEU A 345 26.37 1.01 -12.97
C LEU A 345 25.51 0.17 -13.93
N GLU A 346 26.07 -0.28 -15.05
CA GLU A 346 25.41 -1.22 -15.98
C GLU A 346 25.01 -2.50 -15.27
N ILE A 347 25.95 -3.14 -14.58
CA ILE A 347 25.71 -4.38 -13.82
C ILE A 347 24.64 -4.13 -12.74
N GLN A 348 24.71 -2.99 -12.05
CA GLN A 348 23.74 -2.62 -11.02
C GLN A 348 22.33 -2.37 -11.60
N LEU A 349 22.22 -1.70 -12.75
CA LEU A 349 20.95 -1.45 -13.42
C LEU A 349 20.29 -2.75 -13.89
N GLU A 350 21.06 -3.64 -14.52
CA GLU A 350 20.57 -4.96 -14.94
C GLU A 350 20.12 -5.78 -13.73
N SER A 351 20.92 -5.82 -12.67
CA SER A 351 20.59 -6.55 -11.44
C SER A 351 19.34 -5.97 -10.77
N ALA A 352 19.19 -4.64 -10.74
CA ALA A 352 18.02 -3.96 -10.18
C ALA A 352 16.74 -4.27 -10.96
N LEU A 353 16.81 -4.28 -12.30
CA LEU A 353 15.67 -4.66 -13.16
C LEU A 353 15.28 -6.12 -12.99
N VAL A 354 16.26 -7.03 -12.91
CA VAL A 354 16.04 -8.47 -12.72
C VAL A 354 15.38 -8.77 -11.37
N HIS A 355 15.77 -8.07 -10.30
CA HIS A 355 15.25 -8.29 -8.95
C HIS A 355 14.06 -7.38 -8.59
N GLY A 356 13.54 -6.60 -9.53
CA GLY A 356 12.39 -5.71 -9.30
C GLY A 356 12.66 -4.56 -8.33
N MET A 357 13.93 -4.14 -8.20
CA MET A 357 14.32 -3.00 -7.38
C MET A 357 13.93 -1.70 -8.08
N SER A 358 13.03 -0.93 -7.47
CA SER A 358 12.50 0.31 -8.06
C SER A 358 13.41 1.52 -7.88
N THR A 359 14.27 1.53 -6.86
CA THR A 359 15.14 2.67 -6.55
C THR A 359 16.48 2.23 -5.93
N PHE A 360 17.55 2.95 -6.26
CA PHE A 360 18.86 2.82 -5.59
C PHE A 360 19.62 4.15 -5.64
N SER A 361 20.74 4.24 -4.92
CA SER A 361 21.57 5.45 -4.89
C SER A 361 23.00 5.20 -5.34
N ILE A 362 23.63 6.22 -5.92
CA ILE A 362 25.01 6.19 -6.41
C ILE A 362 25.82 7.24 -5.66
N ILE A 363 26.92 6.83 -5.04
CA ILE A 363 27.88 7.74 -4.39
C ILE A 363 29.05 7.92 -5.35
N HIS A 364 29.17 9.11 -5.95
CA HIS A 364 30.28 9.47 -6.83
C HIS A 364 31.19 10.55 -6.24
N GLY A 365 30.80 11.15 -5.12
CA GLY A 365 31.56 12.22 -4.45
C GLY A 365 31.43 13.56 -5.15
N TYR A 366 31.99 14.60 -4.53
CA TYR A 366 31.91 15.99 -5.00
C TYR A 366 32.93 16.27 -6.11
N GLY A 367 34.22 15.99 -5.86
CA GLY A 367 35.32 15.98 -6.85
C GLY A 367 35.32 17.13 -7.87
N ASP A 368 35.89 16.87 -9.05
CA ASP A 368 35.83 17.78 -10.22
C ASP A 368 34.51 17.63 -11.01
N GLY A 369 33.54 16.88 -10.49
CA GLY A 369 32.25 16.62 -11.13
C GLY A 369 32.30 15.75 -12.39
N ILE A 370 33.43 15.10 -12.67
CA ILE A 370 33.58 14.20 -13.85
C ILE A 370 32.63 13.00 -13.73
N LEU A 371 32.63 12.33 -12.57
CA LEU A 371 31.75 11.18 -12.33
C LEU A 371 30.27 11.59 -12.24
N SER A 372 29.94 12.70 -11.57
CA SER A 372 28.55 13.15 -11.43
C SER A 372 27.91 13.49 -12.78
N LYS A 373 28.64 14.23 -13.64
CA LYS A 373 28.15 14.60 -14.97
C LYS A 373 28.07 13.37 -15.89
N GLY A 374 29.13 12.56 -15.94
CA GLY A 374 29.16 11.39 -16.82
C GLY A 374 28.12 10.32 -16.44
N ILE A 375 27.89 10.09 -15.15
CA ILE A 375 26.84 9.19 -14.67
C ILE A 375 25.45 9.77 -14.99
N GLY A 376 25.24 11.07 -14.80
CA GLY A 376 23.97 11.72 -15.15
C GLY A 376 23.65 11.65 -16.64
N GLU A 377 24.64 11.85 -17.51
CA GLU A 377 24.49 11.69 -18.96
C GLU A 377 24.18 10.24 -19.35
N TYR A 378 24.86 9.28 -18.72
CA TYR A 378 24.61 7.87 -18.95
C TYR A 378 23.19 7.46 -18.52
N LEU A 379 22.74 7.87 -17.32
CA LEU A 379 21.39 7.57 -16.83
C LEU A 379 20.29 8.16 -17.72
N ARG A 380 20.50 9.33 -18.34
CA ARG A 380 19.57 9.92 -19.32
C ARG A 380 19.45 9.12 -20.61
N SER A 381 20.50 8.39 -20.98
CA SER A 381 20.49 7.56 -22.20
C SER A 381 19.73 6.24 -22.01
N GLN A 382 19.51 5.82 -20.76
CA GLN A 382 18.89 4.53 -20.46
C GLN A 382 17.37 4.63 -20.34
N ARG A 383 16.66 3.89 -21.19
CA ARG A 383 15.18 3.84 -21.20
C ARG A 383 14.58 3.22 -19.92
N SER A 384 15.37 2.42 -19.21
CA SER A 384 14.98 1.76 -17.96
C SER A 384 14.98 2.70 -16.75
N VAL A 385 15.48 3.93 -16.89
CA VAL A 385 15.50 4.92 -15.81
C VAL A 385 14.34 5.89 -16.01
N LYS A 386 13.39 5.91 -15.07
CA LYS A 386 12.27 6.86 -15.05
C LYS A 386 12.73 8.27 -14.68
N ASP A 387 13.56 8.38 -13.65
CA ASP A 387 14.07 9.67 -13.17
C ASP A 387 15.36 9.50 -12.36
N HIS A 388 16.19 10.54 -12.32
CA HIS A 388 17.39 10.61 -11.48
C HIS A 388 17.60 12.03 -10.96
N ARG A 389 17.95 12.15 -9.68
CA ARG A 389 18.16 13.45 -9.03
C ARG A 389 19.25 13.38 -7.98
N PHE A 390 19.93 14.50 -7.76
CA PHE A 390 20.88 14.60 -6.64
C PHE A 390 20.16 14.38 -5.31
N ALA A 391 20.90 13.84 -4.35
CA ALA A 391 20.41 13.66 -2.99
C ALA A 391 20.20 15.02 -2.31
N LEU A 392 19.36 15.02 -1.27
CA LEU A 392 19.17 16.19 -0.42
C LEU A 392 20.50 16.55 0.30
N PRO A 393 20.71 17.82 0.70
CA PRO A 393 21.95 18.22 1.38
C PRO A 393 22.30 17.38 2.62
N GLU A 394 21.30 16.93 3.36
CA GLU A 394 21.41 16.05 4.52
C GLU A 394 21.90 14.62 4.20
N ASP A 395 21.70 14.17 2.96
CA ASP A 395 21.97 12.81 2.48
C ASP A 395 23.22 12.71 1.59
N GLY A 396 24.02 13.77 1.52
CA GLY A 396 25.24 13.84 0.70
C GLY A 396 25.15 14.76 -0.51
N GLY A 397 24.03 15.45 -0.71
CA GLY A 397 23.88 16.54 -1.67
C GLY A 397 24.28 16.15 -3.10
N MET A 398 25.02 17.04 -3.75
CA MET A 398 25.57 16.82 -5.11
C MET A 398 26.63 15.72 -5.20
N GLY A 399 27.02 15.07 -4.10
CA GLY A 399 27.95 13.93 -4.11
C GLY A 399 27.27 12.56 -4.26
N LYS A 400 25.92 12.54 -4.23
CA LYS A 400 25.10 11.35 -4.30
C LYS A 400 23.92 11.58 -5.26
N THR A 401 23.56 10.57 -6.04
CA THR A 401 22.43 10.61 -6.97
C THR A 401 21.46 9.48 -6.67
N TYR A 402 20.18 9.79 -6.54
CA TYR A 402 19.08 8.82 -6.49
C TYR A 402 18.62 8.47 -7.89
N VAL A 403 18.42 7.18 -8.15
CA VAL A 403 17.98 6.63 -9.44
C VAL A 403 16.66 5.89 -9.22
N MET A 404 15.68 6.17 -10.07
CA MET A 404 14.34 5.55 -10.08
C MET A 404 14.14 4.83 -11.42
N LEU A 405 13.78 3.54 -11.37
CA LEU A 405 13.59 2.66 -12.54
C LEU A 405 12.12 2.46 -12.91
#